data_AF-A0A4Y9UVK8-F1
#
_entry.id   AF-A0A4Y9UVK8-F1
#
_cell.length_a   1.000
_cell.length_b   1.000
_cell.length_c   1.000
_cell.angle_alpha   90.00
_cell.angle_beta   90.00
_cell.angle_gamma   90.00
#
_symmetry.space_group_name_H-M   'P 1'
#
loop_
_entity.id
_entity.type
_entity.pdbx_description
1 polymer ?
#
loop_
_entity_poly.entity_id
_entity_poly.type
_entity_poly.pdbx_seq_one_letter_code
_entity_poly.pdbx_strand_id
1 'polypeptide(L)' 'MARYFFHFEGQQPHTDTTGETLLDDDAAWREAVRLSRDVEHALRPGDSWTLSVFDGSEPVFVLAMVTRRFR' A
#
# COMPACT_ATOMS: atom_id res chain seq x y z
N MET A 1 -9.38 -15.03 -10.07
CA MET A 1 -9.55 -13.57 -10.03
C MET A 1 -10.27 -13.23 -8.76
N ALA A 2 -9.68 -12.36 -7.96
CA ALA A 2 -10.21 -11.90 -6.69
C ALA A 2 -10.23 -10.37 -6.66
N ARG A 3 -10.94 -9.76 -5.72
CA ARG A 3 -11.01 -8.30 -5.59
C ARG A 3 -10.11 -7.87 -4.45
N TYR A 4 -9.03 -7.18 -4.82
CA TYR A 4 -8.04 -6.69 -3.90
C TYR A 4 -8.30 -5.24 -3.52
N PHE A 5 -8.02 -4.87 -2.28
CA PHE A 5 -8.17 -3.52 -1.77
C PHE A 5 -6.85 -2.98 -1.25
N PHE A 6 -6.55 -1.73 -1.55
CA PHE A 6 -5.27 -1.10 -1.25
C PHE A 6 -5.46 0.09 -0.30
N HIS A 7 -5.11 -0.10 0.97
CA HIS A 7 -5.33 0.91 2.00
C HIS A 7 -4.01 1.55 2.42
N PHE A 8 -3.89 2.86 2.25
CA PHE A 8 -2.79 3.63 2.79
C PHE A 8 -3.13 4.16 4.18
N GLU A 9 -2.21 4.01 5.11
CA GLU A 9 -2.22 4.61 6.44
C GLU A 9 -0.96 5.46 6.64
N GLY A 10 -1.02 6.44 7.55
CA GLY A 10 0.09 7.33 7.86
C GLY A 10 -0.28 8.80 7.69
N GLN A 11 0.62 9.59 7.09
CA GLN A 11 0.46 11.04 6.98
C GLN A 11 -0.70 11.46 6.06
N GLN A 12 -0.99 10.70 5.02
CA GLN A 12 -2.12 10.95 4.12
C GLN A 12 -2.88 9.63 3.90
N PRO A 13 -3.75 9.24 4.84
CA PRO A 13 -4.43 7.97 4.77
C PRO A 13 -5.45 7.94 3.62
N HIS A 14 -5.61 6.78 3.01
CA HIS A 14 -6.60 6.52 1.97
C HIS A 14 -7.13 5.10 2.12
N THR A 15 -8.45 4.98 2.29
CA THR A 15 -9.13 3.69 2.26
C THR A 15 -9.76 3.50 0.90
N ASP A 16 -9.21 2.59 0.11
CA ASP A 16 -9.83 2.12 -1.12
C ASP A 16 -11.13 1.36 -0.83
N THR A 17 -12.27 1.91 -1.26
CA THR A 17 -13.59 1.28 -1.11
C THR A 17 -14.06 0.55 -2.37
N THR A 18 -13.32 0.69 -3.47
CA THR A 18 -13.71 0.12 -4.77
C THR A 18 -13.02 -1.21 -4.98
N GLY A 19 -11.72 -1.28 -4.69
CA GLY A 19 -10.89 -2.43 -4.97
C GLY A 19 -10.67 -2.67 -6.47
N GLU A 20 -9.67 -3.48 -6.78
CA GLU A 20 -9.29 -3.87 -8.13
C GLU A 20 -9.42 -5.38 -8.32
N THR A 21 -9.93 -5.82 -9.48
CA THR A 21 -10.03 -7.25 -9.79
C THR A 21 -8.75 -7.72 -10.46
N LEU A 22 -7.96 -8.50 -9.72
CA LEU A 22 -6.66 -9.00 -10.18
C LEU A 22 -6.67 -10.52 -10.31
N LEU A 23 -5.68 -11.06 -11.02
CA LEU A 23 -5.61 -12.50 -11.33
C LEU A 23 -5.39 -13.34 -10.07
N ASP A 24 -4.38 -12.95 -9.29
CA ASP A 24 -3.79 -13.65 -8.16
C ASP A 24 -3.01 -12.69 -7.26
N ASP A 25 -2.45 -13.23 -6.17
CA ASP A 25 -1.65 -12.47 -5.19
C ASP A 25 -0.38 -11.89 -5.82
N ASP A 26 0.22 -12.55 -6.80
CA ASP A 26 1.39 -12.03 -7.52
C ASP A 26 1.05 -10.75 -8.31
N ALA A 27 -0.14 -10.69 -8.92
CA ALA A 27 -0.65 -9.48 -9.54
C ALA A 27 -0.90 -8.37 -8.51
N ALA A 28 -1.50 -8.71 -7.37
CA ALA A 28 -1.71 -7.77 -6.27
C ALA A 28 -0.39 -7.21 -5.70
N TRP A 29 0.64 -8.06 -5.57
CA TRP A 29 1.97 -7.65 -5.15
C TRP A 29 2.62 -6.67 -6.13
N ARG A 30 2.55 -6.95 -7.44
CA ARG A 30 3.08 -6.03 -8.48
C ARG A 30 2.41 -4.66 -8.40
N GLU A 31 1.10 -4.64 -8.18
CA GLU A 31 0.34 -3.40 -8.05
C GLU A 31 0.68 -2.64 -6.76
N ALA A 32 0.81 -3.34 -5.62
CA ALA A 32 1.25 -2.73 -4.37
C ALA A 32 2.65 -2.09 -4.48
N VAL A 33 3.58 -2.76 -5.17
CA VAL A 33 4.92 -2.21 -5.43
C VAL A 33 4.85 -1.01 -6.39
N ARG A 34 3.94 -1.01 -7.35
CA ARG A 34 3.72 0.15 -8.24
C ARG A 34 3.19 1.35 -7.45
N LEU A 35 2.13 1.16 -6.65
CA LEU A 35 1.52 2.20 -5.82
C LEU A 35 2.49 2.76 -4.77
N SER A 36 3.31 1.92 -4.15
CA SER A 36 4.32 2.40 -3.19
C SER A 36 5.34 3.35 -3.82
N ARG A 37 5.78 3.09 -5.06
CA ARG A 37 6.66 3.99 -5.81
C ARG A 37 5.95 5.28 -6.20
N ASP A 38 4.67 5.19 -6.55
CA ASP A 38 3.89 6.38 -6.91
C ASP A 38 3.78 7.35 -5.73
N VAL A 39 3.78 6.89 -4.48
CA VAL A 39 3.68 7.76 -3.29
C VAL A 39 5.02 8.09 -2.62
N GLU A 40 6.11 7.40 -2.99
CA GLU A 40 7.41 7.54 -2.31
C GLU A 40 7.94 8.98 -2.36
N HIS A 41 7.67 9.70 -3.45
CA HIS A 41 8.15 11.06 -3.68
C HIS A 41 7.56 12.09 -2.71
N ALA A 42 6.44 11.76 -2.05
CA ALA A 42 5.79 12.64 -1.07
C ALA A 42 6.45 12.60 0.31
N LEU A 43 7.27 11.58 0.60
CA LEU A 43 7.89 11.39 1.91
C LEU A 43 8.84 12.53 2.28
N ARG A 44 8.79 12.92 3.55
CA ARG A 44 9.79 13.76 4.21
C ARG A 44 10.57 12.95 5.24
N PRO A 45 11.82 13.33 5.57
CA PRO A 45 12.56 12.66 6.62
C PRO A 45 11.81 12.70 7.96
N GLY A 46 11.58 11.54 8.57
CA GLY A 46 10.78 11.35 9.78
C GLY A 46 9.38 10.80 9.51
N ASP A 47 8.89 10.84 8.27
CA ASP A 47 7.60 10.29 7.90
C ASP A 47 7.62 8.77 7.83
N SER A 48 6.43 8.20 7.97
CA SER A 48 6.12 6.81 7.69
C SER A 48 4.75 6.67 7.05
N TRP A 49 4.59 5.65 6.22
CA TRP A 49 3.30 5.18 5.75
C TRP A 49 3.29 3.65 5.66
N THR A 50 2.08 3.10 5.66
CA THR A 50 1.81 1.68 5.47
C THR A 50 0.81 1.51 4.36
N LEU A 51 1.05 0.57 3.44
CA LEU A 51 0.11 0.11 2.43
C LEU A 51 -0.30 -1.32 2.79
N SER A 52 -1.55 -1.49 3.18
CA SER A 52 -2.14 -2.79 3.48
C SER A 52 -2.96 -3.26 2.28
N VAL A 53 -2.75 -4.50 1.86
CA VAL A 53 -3.43 -5.13 0.72
C VAL A 53 -4.31 -6.25 1.24
N PHE A 54 -5.58 -6.25 0.85
CA PHE A 54 -6.57 -7.25 1.27
C PHE A 54 -7.15 -7.96 0.05
N ASP A 55 -7.44 -9.26 0.14
CA ASP A 55 -8.38 -9.96 -0.74
C ASP A 55 -9.72 -10.06 0.00
N GLY A 56 -10.72 -9.29 -0.45
CA GLY A 56 -11.94 -9.10 0.33
C GLY A 56 -11.64 -8.48 1.70
N SER A 57 -11.83 -9.26 2.77
CA SER A 57 -11.50 -8.87 4.14
C SER A 57 -10.23 -9.51 4.69
N GLU A 58 -9.56 -10.37 3.92
CA GLU A 58 -8.37 -11.10 4.36
C GLU A 58 -7.11 -10.29 4.01
N PRO A 59 -6.27 -9.93 4.99
CA PRO A 59 -5.02 -9.25 4.70
C PRO A 59 -4.02 -10.19 4.03
N VAL A 60 -3.44 -9.77 2.90
CA VAL A 60 -2.50 -10.56 2.11
C VAL A 60 -1.09 -10.00 2.22
N PHE A 61 -0.93 -8.68 2.07
CA PHE A 61 0.37 -8.02 2.14
C PHE A 61 0.32 -6.75 2.96
N VAL A 62 1.45 -6.41 3.58
CA VAL A 62 1.68 -5.10 4.18
C VAL A 62 3.05 -4.61 3.72
N LEU A 63 3.08 -3.44 3.09
CA LEU A 63 4.29 -2.70 2.79
C LEU A 63 4.39 -1.53 3.76
N ALA A 64 5.52 -1.41 4.45
CA ALA A 64 5.77 -0.28 5.34
C ALA A 64 7.02 0.46 4.88
N MET A 65 6.91 1.78 4.71
CA MET A 65 8.05 2.65 4.44
C MET A 65 8.23 3.60 5.61
N VAL A 66 9.44 3.61 6.16
CA VAL A 66 9.81 4.46 7.30
C VAL A 66 11.05 5.23 6.93
N THR A 67 10.99 6.54 7.06
CA THR A 67 12.15 7.41 6.92
C THR A 67 12.65 7.80 8.30
N ARG A 68 13.97 7.87 8.48
CA ARG A 68 14.57 8.28 9.75
C ARG A 68 15.62 9.34 9.49
N ARG A 69 15.54 10.44 10.24
CA ARG A 69 16.54 11.50 10.24
C ARG A 69 17.35 11.41 11.53
N PHE A 70 18.65 11.18 11.41
CA PHE A 70 19.56 11.06 12.55
C PHE A 70 20.33 12.37 12.86
N ARG A 71 20.19 13.40 12.02
CA ARG A 71 20.76 14.76 12.15
C ARG A 71 20.05 15.71 11.18
#